data_AF-A0A4Q3T7Q7-F1
#
_entry.id   AF-A0A4Q3T7Q7-F1
#
_cell.length_a   1.000
_cell.length_b   1.000
_cell.length_c   1.000
_cell.angle_alpha   90.00
_cell.angle_beta   90.00
_cell.angle_gamma   90.00
#
_symmetry.space_group_name_H-M   'P 1'
#
loop_
_entity.id
_entity.type
_entity.pdbx_description
1 polymer ?
#
loop_
_entity_poly.entity_id
_entity_poly.type
_entity_poly.pdbx_seq_one_letter_code
_entity_poly.pdbx_strand_id
1 'polypeptide(L)'
;MEVGSQKPLSIRVVSDGRIGMENQALGLAEALQRLSPSEITVSRVKWRKAFDKLPSALKAAWMLDPAGDNPFPAAGEPWPDVW
;
A
#
# COMPACT_ATOMS: atom_id res chain seq x y z
N MET A 1 -35.35 3.86 4.58
CA MET A 1 -34.09 3.12 4.75
C MET A 1 -33.02 4.16 4.98
N GLU A 2 -32.50 4.21 6.20
CA GLU A 2 -31.35 5.07 6.53
C GLU A 2 -30.16 4.51 5.77
N VAL A 3 -29.71 5.22 4.73
CA VAL A 3 -28.40 4.94 4.12
C VAL A 3 -27.39 5.42 5.17
N GLY A 4 -27.04 4.53 6.10
CA GLY A 4 -25.98 4.78 7.04
C GLY A 4 -24.76 5.24 6.26
N SER A 5 -24.23 6.42 6.59
CA SER A 5 -23.07 7.00 5.92
C SER A 5 -21.89 6.03 6.05
N GLN A 6 -21.70 5.15 5.06
CA GLN A 6 -20.57 4.25 5.03
C GLN A 6 -19.34 5.08 4.74
N LYS A 7 -18.43 5.15 5.71
CA LYS A 7 -17.12 5.77 5.53
C LYS A 7 -16.45 5.10 4.32
N PRO A 8 -15.81 5.87 3.41
CA PRO A 8 -15.05 5.29 2.31
C PRO A 8 -14.00 4.29 2.82
N LEU A 9 -13.81 3.19 2.09
CA LEU A 9 -12.74 2.24 2.37
C LEU A 9 -11.39 2.90 2.17
N SER A 10 -10.49 2.71 3.12
CA SER A 10 -9.10 3.13 3.00
C SER A 10 -8.29 2.03 2.32
N ILE A 11 -7.71 2.32 1.16
CA ILE A 11 -6.87 1.40 0.39
C ILE A 11 -5.46 1.98 0.31
N ARG A 12 -4.44 1.19 0.68
CA ARG A 12 -3.03 1.54 0.52
C ARG A 12 -2.38 0.64 -0.49
N VAL A 13 -1.98 1.19 -1.62
CA VAL A 13 -1.19 0.49 -2.64
C VAL A 13 0.28 0.59 -2.26
N VAL A 14 0.91 -0.53 -1.92
CA VAL A 14 2.34 -0.60 -1.61
C VAL A 14 3.13 -1.06 -2.83
N SER A 15 4.12 -0.27 -3.25
CA SER A 15 4.95 -0.53 -4.43
C SER A 15 6.42 -0.27 -4.14
N ASP A 16 7.32 -1.04 -4.74
CA ASP A 16 8.76 -0.74 -4.76
C ASP A 16 9.21 0.03 -6.01
N GLY A 17 8.25 0.60 -6.76
CA GLY A 17 8.49 1.44 -7.93
C GLY A 17 8.64 0.66 -9.25
N ARG A 18 8.52 -0.67 -9.23
CA ARG A 18 8.47 -1.48 -10.47
C ARG A 18 7.14 -1.26 -11.16
N ILE A 19 7.16 -0.43 -12.21
CA ILE A 19 5.99 0.08 -12.96
C ILE A 19 4.95 -1.01 -13.27
N GLY A 20 5.38 -2.20 -13.71
CA GLY A 20 4.46 -3.29 -14.03
C GLY A 20 3.64 -3.77 -12.82
N MET A 21 4.27 -3.93 -11.66
CA MET A 21 3.60 -4.35 -10.43
C MET A 21 2.76 -3.21 -9.83
N GLU A 22 3.29 -1.99 -9.87
CA GLU A 22 2.59 -0.79 -9.36
C GLU A 22 1.26 -0.58 -10.08
N ASN A 23 1.27 -0.65 -11.42
CA ASN A 23 0.05 -0.48 -12.23
C ASN A 23 -0.97 -1.58 -11.98
N GLN A 24 -0.53 -2.82 -11.70
CA GLN A 24 -1.44 -3.91 -11.36
C GLN A 24 -2.10 -3.68 -10.00
N ALA A 25 -1.31 -3.29 -8.98
CA ALA A 25 -1.84 -3.02 -7.65
C ALA A 25 -2.77 -1.80 -7.64
N LEU A 26 -2.41 -0.73 -8.36
CA LEU A 26 -3.25 0.45 -8.52
C LEU A 26 -4.55 0.12 -9.27
N GLY A 27 -4.47 -0.64 -10.37
CA GLY A 27 -5.64 -1.05 -11.14
C GLY A 27 -6.62 -1.90 -10.32
N LEU A 28 -6.11 -2.72 -9.39
CA LEU A 28 -6.95 -3.46 -8.44
C LEU A 28 -7.64 -2.51 -7.45
N ALA A 29 -6.91 -1.55 -6.88
CA ALA A 29 -7.48 -0.55 -5.98
C ALA A 29 -8.59 0.28 -6.67
N GLU A 30 -8.35 0.71 -7.91
CA GLU A 30 -9.35 1.41 -8.72
C GLU A 30 -10.56 0.52 -9.05
N ALA A 31 -10.34 -0.79 -9.26
CA ALA A 31 -11.44 -1.74 -9.44
C ALA A 31 -12.31 -1.86 -8.19
N LEU A 32 -11.70 -1.88 -7.00
CA LEU A 32 -12.42 -1.86 -5.73
C LEU A 32 -13.19 -0.55 -5.53
N GLN A 33 -12.59 0.59 -5.89
CA GLN A 33 -13.25 1.89 -5.81
C GLN A 33 -14.49 1.99 -6.70
N ARG A 34 -14.53 1.26 -7.83
CA ARG A 34 -15.74 1.16 -8.67
C ARG A 34 -16.89 0.39 -8.01
N LEU A 35 -16.59 -0.46 -7.02
CA LEU A 35 -17.59 -1.27 -6.31
C LEU A 35 -18.02 -0.63 -4.97
N SER A 36 -17.11 0.09 -4.30
CA SER A 36 -17.36 0.74 -3.02
C SER A 36 -16.62 2.08 -2.95
N PRO A 37 -17.23 3.17 -2.43
CA PRO A 37 -16.52 4.41 -2.16
C PRO A 37 -15.22 4.13 -1.39
N SER A 38 -14.09 4.61 -1.92
CA SER A 38 -12.77 4.30 -1.39
C SER A 38 -11.80 5.48 -1.55
N GLU A 39 -10.92 5.67 -0.58
CA GLU A 39 -9.76 6.56 -0.63
C GLU A 39 -8.50 5.72 -0.91
N ILE A 40 -7.84 5.97 -2.04
CA ILE A 40 -6.63 5.24 -2.45
C ILE A 40 -5.39 6.08 -2.14
N THR A 41 -4.45 5.50 -1.41
CA THR A 41 -3.12 6.07 -1.16
C THR A 41 -2.05 5.16 -1.75
N VAL A 42 -0.94 5.73 -2.20
CA VAL A 42 0.19 4.96 -2.73
C VAL A 42 1.41 5.18 -1.84
N SER A 43 1.99 4.09 -1.33
CA SER A 43 3.23 4.10 -0.56
C SER A 43 4.35 3.47 -1.38
N ARG A 44 5.31 4.29 -1.81
CA ARG A 44 6.47 3.84 -2.59
C ARG A 44 7.64 3.54 -1.68
N VAL A 45 7.82 2.27 -1.38
CA VAL A 45 8.92 1.78 -0.56
C VAL A 45 10.20 1.70 -1.38
N LYS A 46 11.33 1.75 -0.69
CA LYS A 46 12.64 1.47 -1.27
C LYS A 46 13.35 0.45 -0.42
N TRP A 47 14.04 -0.49 -1.05
CA TRP A 47 14.95 -1.39 -0.37
C TRP A 47 16.34 -0.77 -0.38
N ARG A 48 17.09 -0.93 0.72
CA ARG A 48 18.52 -0.56 0.70
C ARG A 48 19.22 -1.38 -0.38
N LYS A 49 20.21 -0.80 -1.07
CA LYS A 49 20.90 -1.44 -2.21
C LYS A 49 21.40 -2.86 -1.93
N ALA A 50 21.86 -3.13 -0.71
CA ALA A 50 22.34 -4.46 -0.30
C ALA A 50 21.25 -5.54 -0.32
N PHE A 51 19.96 -5.17 -0.25
CA PHE A 51 18.83 -6.08 -0.11
C PHE A 51 17.85 -6.03 -1.29
N ASP A 52 18.08 -5.16 -2.28
CA ASP A 52 17.13 -4.93 -3.38
C ASP A 52 16.84 -6.21 -4.19
N LYS A 53 17.89 -7.00 -4.45
CA LYS A 53 17.84 -8.27 -5.20
C LYS A 53 17.45 -9.49 -4.35
N LEU A 54 17.23 -9.31 -3.06
CA LEU A 54 16.86 -10.42 -2.19
C LEU A 54 15.44 -10.91 -2.53
N PRO A 55 15.17 -12.23 -2.53
CA PRO A 55 13.80 -12.75 -2.64
C PRO A 55 12.89 -12.15 -1.57
N SER A 56 11.63 -11.88 -1.92
CA SER A 56 10.66 -11.24 -1.01
C SER A 56 10.50 -11.98 0.32
N ALA A 57 10.51 -13.32 0.29
CA ALA A 57 10.41 -14.18 1.47
C ALA A 57 11.55 -13.99 2.49
N LEU A 58 12.68 -13.41 2.09
CA LEU A 58 13.82 -13.15 2.96
C LEU A 58 13.92 -11.67 3.38
N LYS A 59 13.05 -10.81 2.86
CA LYS A 59 13.06 -9.38 3.18
C LYS A 59 12.36 -9.14 4.52
N ALA A 60 12.95 -8.25 5.32
CA ALA A 60 12.41 -7.83 6.61
C ALA A 60 12.26 -6.30 6.64
N ALA A 61 11.39 -5.78 7.50
CA ALA A 61 11.08 -4.35 7.56
C ALA A 61 12.32 -3.46 7.78
N TRP A 62 13.30 -3.90 8.57
CA TRP A 62 14.54 -3.14 8.82
C TRP A 62 15.43 -2.96 7.58
N MET A 63 15.19 -3.73 6.51
CA MET A 63 15.92 -3.65 5.24
C MET A 63 15.42 -2.53 4.33
N LEU A 64 14.31 -1.87 4.69
CA LEU A 64 13.79 -0.70 3.99
C LEU A 64 14.79 0.46 4.08
N ASP A 65 14.85 1.23 3.00
CA ASP A 65 15.59 2.47 2.91
C ASP A 65 14.71 3.61 3.45
N PRO A 66 15.17 4.36 4.47
CA PRO A 66 14.42 5.50 5.02
C PRO A 66 14.10 6.61 4.00
N ALA A 67 14.74 6.61 2.83
CA ALA A 67 14.44 7.54 1.73
C ALA A 67 13.21 7.15 0.89
N GLY A 68 12.55 6.03 1.20
CA GLY A 68 11.24 5.65 0.68
C GLY A 68 10.13 5.88 1.70
N ASP A 69 8.89 5.67 1.29
CA ASP A 69 7.73 5.77 2.20
C ASP A 69 7.73 4.62 3.21
N ASN A 70 7.21 4.88 4.41
CA ASN A 70 6.89 3.82 5.36
C ASN A 70 5.55 3.18 4.95
N PRO A 71 5.50 1.89 4.58
CA PRO A 71 4.25 1.27 4.15
C PRO A 71 3.32 0.95 5.33
N PHE A 72 3.81 1.03 6.57
CA PHE A 72 3.09 0.67 7.78
C PHE A 72 2.48 1.91 8.45
N PRO A 73 1.30 1.80 9.08
CA PRO A 73 0.73 2.87 9.91
C PRO A 73 1.68 3.26 11.05
N ALA A 74 1.59 4.52 11.51
CA ALA A 74 2.30 4.91 12.72
C ALA A 74 1.72 4.21 13.96
N ALA A 75 2.48 4.21 15.06
CA ALA A 75 2.01 3.62 16.30
C ALA A 75 0.71 4.30 16.77
N GLY A 76 -0.37 3.52 16.90
CA GLY A 76 -1.69 4.00 17.30
C GLY A 76 -2.59 4.46 16.15
N GLU A 77 -2.10 4.49 14.92
CA GLU A 77 -2.95 4.73 13.73
C GLU A 77 -3.61 3.43 13.25
N PRO A 78 -4.83 3.51 12.69
CA PRO A 78 -5.49 2.34 12.13
C PRO A 78 -4.77 1.86 10.87
N TRP A 79 -4.81 0.55 10.64
CA TRP A 79 -4.47 -0.01 9.33
C TRP A 79 -5.50 0.43 8.28
N PRO A 80 -5.07 0.58 7.01
CA PRO A 80 -6.02 0.68 5.93
C PRO A 80 -6.86 -0.60 5.84
N ASP A 81 -8.08 -0.48 5.32
CA ASP A 81 -9.00 -1.61 5.13
C ASP A 81 -8.45 -2.63 4.11
N VAL A 82 -7.67 -2.16 3.14
CA VAL A 82 -6.94 -2.97 2.16
C VAL A 82 -5.50 -2.47 2.03
N TRP A 83 -4.52 -3.38 2.05
CA TRP A 83 -3.08 -3.10 2.03
C TRP A 83 -2.34 -3.96 1.00
#